data_AF-A0A7S7PTA9-F1
#
_entry.id   AF-A0A7S7PTA9-F1
#
_cell.length_a   1.000
_cell.length_b   1.000
_cell.length_c   1.000
_cell.angle_alpha   90.00
_cell.angle_beta   90.00
_cell.angle_gamma   90.00
#
_symmetry.space_group_name_H-M   'P 1'
#
loop_
_entity.id
_entity.type
_entity.pdbx_description
1 polymer ?
#
loop_
_entity_poly.entity_id
_entity_poly.type
_entity_poly.pdbx_seq_one_letter_code
_entity_poly.pdbx_strand_id
1 'polypeptide(L)'
;MIYWYWRYIPCRGVTLGFEDLAIYPEAEPILLHIQRRDPKRSIKIKRKHVVEDLQTFRKIDDLDFEIALRSASGDGIFDFNPVHVFSFLLMIRTAGWIYAPAVLNVSMLDEPDSEGPHIYCTPFVDTVPSHYQNITLTAEDAAWIKANMATGLRFTKEAIFQNAMQALTSYHCVPYANAALLLAWSGLEALFKTDTELSFRLCLYIANFLKSGSDRSELFERLRRSYNTRSKVTHGSGGQLTDLQETAHFTRDVLRSCLAKCIELGHFPEPKKLIFAD
;
A
#
# COMPACT_ATOMS: atom_id res chain seq x y z
N MET A 1 31.17 -21.71 0.74
CA MET A 1 30.20 -21.13 -0.21
C MET A 1 29.44 -20.07 0.56
N ILE A 2 29.69 -18.79 0.28
CA ILE A 2 29.05 -17.68 0.99
C ILE A 2 27.66 -17.56 0.38
N TYR A 3 26.65 -18.16 1.04
CA TYR A 3 25.26 -17.96 0.69
C TYR A 3 24.97 -16.46 0.84
N TRP A 4 24.81 -15.76 -0.27
CA TRP A 4 24.41 -14.37 -0.26
C TRP A 4 23.08 -14.27 0.49
N TYR A 5 23.05 -13.47 1.56
CA TYR A 5 21.94 -13.35 2.51
C TYR A 5 20.73 -12.66 1.87
N TRP A 6 19.97 -13.39 1.06
CA TRP A 6 18.69 -12.98 0.51
C TRP A 6 17.54 -13.49 1.38
N ARG A 7 16.44 -12.74 1.33
CA ARG A 7 15.11 -13.15 1.78
C ARG A 7 14.16 -12.98 0.63
N TYR A 8 13.26 -13.93 0.47
CA TYR A 8 12.29 -13.91 -0.61
C TYR A 8 10.89 -13.88 -0.02
N ILE A 9 10.06 -13.00 -0.55
CA ILE A 9 8.73 -12.71 -0.02
C ILE A 9 7.74 -12.98 -1.15
N PRO A 10 7.12 -14.17 -1.18
CA PRO A 10 6.12 -14.50 -2.18
C PRO A 10 4.88 -13.63 -1.97
N CYS A 11 4.42 -13.01 -3.06
CA CYS A 11 3.37 -12.00 -3.04
C CYS A 11 2.20 -12.39 -3.97
N ARG A 12 0.99 -12.02 -3.57
CA ARG A 12 -0.21 -12.11 -4.42
C ARG A 12 -1.14 -10.92 -4.24
N GLY A 13 -2.10 -10.76 -5.14
CA GLY A 13 -3.14 -9.73 -5.14
C GLY A 13 -2.94 -8.64 -6.18
N VAL A 14 -1.82 -8.68 -6.92
CA VAL A 14 -1.49 -7.74 -8.00
C VAL A 14 -0.67 -8.47 -9.07
N THR A 15 -1.10 -8.37 -10.31
CA THR A 15 -0.38 -8.91 -11.47
C THR A 15 0.72 -7.93 -11.89
N LEU A 16 1.92 -8.41 -12.24
CA LEU A 16 2.96 -7.55 -12.81
C LEU A 16 2.81 -7.45 -14.34
N GLY A 17 2.73 -6.22 -14.85
CA GLY A 17 2.76 -5.90 -16.28
C GLY A 17 4.18 -5.86 -16.88
N PHE A 18 5.19 -6.27 -16.12
CA PHE A 18 6.61 -6.32 -16.46
C PHE A 18 7.24 -7.58 -15.87
N GLU A 19 8.40 -8.00 -16.38
CA GLU A 19 9.06 -9.23 -15.91
C GLU A 19 9.87 -9.02 -14.63
N ASP A 20 10.64 -7.93 -14.56
CA ASP A 20 11.56 -7.65 -13.47
C ASP A 20 11.59 -6.16 -13.11
N LEU A 21 11.91 -5.88 -11.84
CA LEU A 21 12.11 -4.52 -11.35
C LEU A 21 13.15 -4.51 -10.22
N ALA A 22 14.32 -3.91 -10.51
CA ALA A 22 15.31 -3.55 -9.52
C ALA A 22 15.08 -2.11 -9.05
N ILE A 23 14.79 -1.93 -7.75
CA ILE A 23 14.53 -0.61 -7.17
C ILE A 23 15.84 0.15 -6.93
N TYR A 24 16.85 -0.53 -6.41
CA TYR A 24 18.20 0.01 -6.21
C TYR A 24 19.13 -0.53 -7.31
N PRO A 25 20.03 0.29 -7.88
CA PRO A 25 20.86 -0.08 -9.03
C PRO A 25 21.87 -1.19 -8.71
N GLU A 26 22.28 -1.93 -9.75
CA GLU A 26 23.18 -3.11 -9.66
C GLU A 26 24.59 -2.80 -9.11
N ALA A 27 25.03 -1.55 -9.22
CA ALA A 27 26.34 -1.11 -8.69
C ALA A 27 26.33 -0.93 -7.16
N GLU A 28 25.14 -0.92 -6.54
CA GLU A 28 24.95 -0.98 -5.10
C GLU A 28 24.42 -2.38 -4.70
N PRO A 29 24.56 -2.80 -3.44
CA PRO A 29 23.88 -4.01 -3.00
C PRO A 29 22.36 -3.82 -3.21
N ILE A 30 21.81 -4.45 -4.24
CA ILE A 30 20.37 -4.37 -4.57
C ILE A 30 19.59 -4.80 -3.33
N LEU A 31 18.97 -3.84 -2.64
CA LEU A 31 18.20 -4.12 -1.43
C LEU A 31 16.85 -4.73 -1.77
N LEU A 32 16.28 -4.41 -2.93
CA LEU A 32 14.91 -4.79 -3.29
C LEU A 32 14.81 -5.09 -4.80
N HIS A 33 14.52 -6.34 -5.12
CA HIS A 33 14.30 -6.86 -6.46
C HIS A 33 12.93 -7.54 -6.54
N ILE A 34 12.21 -7.34 -7.62
CA ILE A 34 10.86 -7.88 -7.82
C ILE A 34 10.86 -8.65 -9.12
N GLN A 35 10.35 -9.88 -9.10
CA GLN A 35 10.35 -10.75 -10.26
C GLN A 35 8.97 -11.38 -10.46
N ARG A 36 8.44 -11.24 -11.68
CA ARG A 36 7.17 -11.85 -12.08
C ARG A 36 7.33 -13.35 -12.18
N ARG A 37 6.29 -14.06 -11.78
CA ARG A 37 6.22 -15.50 -11.93
C ARG A 37 5.72 -15.90 -13.32
N ASP A 38 6.30 -16.94 -13.90
CA ASP A 38 5.70 -17.63 -15.04
C ASP A 38 4.42 -18.36 -14.58
N PRO A 39 3.22 -17.96 -15.06
CA PRO A 39 1.97 -18.57 -14.66
C PRO A 39 1.86 -20.07 -15.00
N LYS A 40 2.70 -20.59 -15.92
CA LYS A 40 2.76 -22.01 -16.25
C LYS A 40 3.52 -22.84 -15.21
N ARG A 41 4.38 -22.21 -14.40
CA ARG A 41 5.17 -22.87 -13.35
C ARG A 41 4.38 -22.88 -12.04
N SER A 42 3.54 -23.91 -11.86
CA SER A 42 2.81 -24.17 -10.60
C SER A 42 3.77 -24.71 -9.52
N ILE A 43 4.10 -23.91 -8.52
CA ILE A 43 4.86 -24.33 -7.34
C ILE A 43 3.91 -24.32 -6.16
N LYS A 44 3.84 -25.46 -5.46
CA LYS A 44 2.97 -25.63 -4.29
C LYS A 44 3.84 -25.66 -3.05
N ILE A 45 3.63 -24.71 -2.13
CA ILE A 45 4.29 -24.77 -0.83
C ILE A 45 3.62 -25.86 0.01
N LYS A 46 4.43 -26.82 0.50
CA LYS A 46 3.99 -27.96 1.32
C LYS A 46 4.49 -27.78 2.76
N ARG A 47 3.83 -28.44 3.73
CA ARG A 47 4.21 -28.41 5.16
C ARG A 47 5.69 -28.74 5.41
N LYS A 48 6.28 -29.64 4.61
CA LYS A 48 7.70 -30.01 4.70
C LYS A 48 8.69 -28.86 4.44
N HIS A 49 8.24 -27.75 3.85
CA HIS A 49 9.08 -26.57 3.60
C HIS A 49 9.07 -25.56 4.76
N VAL A 50 8.21 -25.74 5.79
CA VAL A 50 7.99 -24.77 6.88
C VAL A 50 8.83 -25.13 8.10
N VAL A 51 9.55 -24.16 8.66
CA VAL A 51 10.47 -24.35 9.80
C VAL A 51 9.72 -24.52 11.13
N GLU A 52 8.56 -23.89 11.30
CA GLU A 52 7.76 -23.94 12.52
C GLU A 52 6.32 -24.42 12.27
N ASP A 53 5.75 -25.18 13.22
CA ASP A 53 4.38 -25.70 13.12
C ASP A 53 3.35 -24.59 13.38
N LEU A 54 3.19 -23.72 12.40
CA LEU A 54 2.15 -22.72 12.42
C LEU A 54 0.86 -23.37 11.94
N GLN A 55 -0.05 -23.62 12.90
CA GLN A 55 -1.42 -24.09 12.64
C GLN A 55 -2.18 -23.22 11.62
N THR A 56 -1.67 -22.03 11.32
CA THR A 56 -2.17 -21.05 10.35
C THR A 56 -1.61 -21.17 8.92
N PHE A 57 -0.57 -21.99 8.67
CA PHE A 57 -0.04 -22.16 7.31
C PHE A 57 -0.99 -22.98 6.44
N ARG A 58 -1.98 -22.30 5.86
CA ARG A 58 -2.82 -22.82 4.78
C ARG A 58 -2.12 -22.51 3.48
N LYS A 59 -1.76 -23.57 2.75
CA LYS A 59 -1.33 -23.61 1.34
C LYS A 59 -1.39 -22.23 0.64
N ILE A 60 -0.23 -21.69 0.29
CA ILE A 60 -0.13 -20.48 -0.52
C ILE A 60 -0.22 -20.90 -1.99
N ASP A 61 -1.40 -20.69 -2.57
CA ASP A 61 -1.64 -20.83 -4.01
C ASP A 61 -1.67 -19.45 -4.67
N ASP A 62 -1.56 -19.43 -6.00
CA ASP A 62 -1.81 -18.24 -6.83
C ASP A 62 -0.90 -17.04 -6.50
N LEU A 63 0.41 -17.30 -6.37
CA LEU A 63 1.42 -16.25 -6.30
C LEU A 63 1.56 -15.54 -7.64
N ASP A 64 1.60 -14.21 -7.61
CA ASP A 64 1.78 -13.35 -8.78
C ASP A 64 3.26 -13.03 -9.03
N PHE A 65 4.01 -12.77 -7.96
CA PHE A 65 5.43 -12.38 -8.02
C PHE A 65 6.17 -12.66 -6.70
N GLU A 66 7.48 -12.47 -6.72
CA GLU A 66 8.35 -12.59 -5.56
C GLU A 66 9.13 -11.29 -5.35
N ILE A 67 9.25 -10.86 -4.10
CA ILE A 67 10.15 -9.77 -3.70
C ILE A 67 11.41 -10.41 -3.09
N ALA A 68 12.58 -10.18 -3.68
CA ALA A 68 13.86 -10.53 -3.12
C ALA A 68 14.47 -9.32 -2.39
N LEU A 69 14.77 -9.50 -1.10
CA LEU A 69 15.35 -8.54 -0.19
C LEU A 69 16.76 -9.00 0.21
N ARG A 70 17.76 -8.14 0.08
CA ARG A 70 19.14 -8.45 0.49
C ARG A 70 19.49 -7.77 1.80
N SER A 71 20.25 -8.44 2.66
CA SER A 71 20.87 -7.80 3.84
C SER A 71 21.91 -6.77 3.37
N ALA A 72 21.75 -5.52 3.80
CA ALA A 72 22.65 -4.41 3.46
C ALA A 72 24.08 -4.64 3.99
N SER A 73 24.18 -5.15 5.21
CA SER A 73 25.41 -5.46 5.95
C SER A 73 26.02 -6.81 5.57
N GLY A 74 25.23 -7.70 4.95
CA GLY A 74 25.67 -9.07 4.65
C GLY A 74 25.90 -9.92 5.90
N ASP A 75 25.35 -9.52 7.04
CA ASP A 75 25.43 -10.23 8.32
C ASP A 75 24.19 -11.11 8.59
N GLY A 76 23.22 -11.09 7.68
CA GLY A 76 21.94 -11.80 7.82
C GLY A 76 20.89 -11.05 8.64
N ILE A 77 21.15 -9.79 9.01
CA ILE A 77 20.13 -8.87 9.54
C ILE A 77 19.44 -8.18 8.36
N PHE A 78 18.10 -8.16 8.38
CA PHE A 78 17.28 -7.62 7.29
C PHE A 78 16.47 -6.43 7.76
N ASP A 79 16.56 -5.33 7.00
CA ASP A 79 15.64 -4.20 7.13
C ASP A 79 14.47 -4.40 6.16
N PHE A 80 13.26 -4.55 6.69
CA PHE A 80 12.05 -4.71 5.89
C PHE A 80 11.39 -3.38 5.50
N ASN A 81 11.92 -2.24 5.95
CA ASN A 81 11.38 -0.92 5.58
C ASN A 81 11.24 -0.72 4.07
N PRO A 82 12.20 -1.13 3.20
CA PRO A 82 12.03 -1.01 1.75
C PRO A 82 10.84 -1.82 1.24
N VAL A 83 10.59 -3.01 1.78
CA VAL A 83 9.46 -3.85 1.39
C VAL A 83 8.14 -3.19 1.81
N HIS A 84 8.05 -2.70 3.06
CA HIS A 84 6.87 -1.98 3.54
C HIS A 84 6.57 -0.74 2.69
N VAL A 85 7.59 0.06 2.39
CA VAL A 85 7.44 1.27 1.59
C VAL A 85 7.03 0.92 0.16
N PHE A 86 7.60 -0.12 -0.44
CA PHE A 86 7.15 -0.61 -1.74
C PHE A 86 5.64 -0.94 -1.72
N SER A 87 5.19 -1.70 -0.73
CA SER A 87 3.76 -2.03 -0.59
C SER A 87 2.88 -0.79 -0.41
N PHE A 88 3.33 0.20 0.36
CA PHE A 88 2.62 1.47 0.54
C PHE A 88 2.54 2.27 -0.75
N LEU A 89 3.65 2.44 -1.47
CA LEU A 89 3.70 3.18 -2.73
C LEU A 89 2.85 2.51 -3.81
N LEU A 90 2.88 1.18 -3.87
CA LEU A 90 2.00 0.41 -4.75
C LEU A 90 0.52 0.67 -4.43
N MET A 91 0.13 0.66 -3.16
CA MET A 91 -1.25 0.88 -2.75
C MET A 91 -1.72 2.32 -3.01
N ILE A 92 -0.85 3.30 -2.73
CA ILE A 92 -1.08 4.70 -3.09
C ILE A 92 -1.32 4.79 -4.61
N ARG A 93 -0.44 4.20 -5.42
CA ARG A 93 -0.46 4.33 -6.88
C ARG A 93 -1.63 3.60 -7.53
N THR A 94 -1.96 2.39 -7.09
CA THR A 94 -2.89 1.50 -7.81
C THR A 94 -4.15 1.09 -7.06
N ALA A 95 -4.25 1.37 -5.74
CA ALA A 95 -5.21 0.75 -4.81
C ALA A 95 -5.08 -0.78 -4.71
N GLY A 96 -4.04 -1.36 -5.33
CA GLY A 96 -3.69 -2.76 -5.19
C GLY A 96 -3.25 -3.08 -3.76
N TRP A 97 -3.56 -4.30 -3.34
CA TRP A 97 -3.13 -4.83 -2.05
C TRP A 97 -2.29 -6.07 -2.29
N ILE A 98 -1.17 -6.17 -1.58
CA ILE A 98 -0.33 -7.35 -1.62
C ILE A 98 -0.53 -8.16 -0.35
N TYR A 99 -0.81 -9.44 -0.52
CA TYR A 99 -0.73 -10.44 0.53
C TYR A 99 0.64 -11.12 0.48
N ALA A 100 1.39 -11.02 1.57
CA ALA A 100 2.74 -11.54 1.74
C ALA A 100 2.79 -12.43 3.02
N PRO A 101 2.42 -13.72 2.92
CA PRO A 101 2.21 -14.59 4.07
C PRO A 101 3.48 -15.14 4.71
N ALA A 102 4.62 -15.06 4.03
CA ALA A 102 5.84 -15.72 4.46
C ALA A 102 7.08 -14.98 3.99
N VAL A 103 8.19 -15.23 4.69
CA VAL A 103 9.54 -14.83 4.30
C VAL A 103 10.40 -16.09 4.18
N LEU A 104 11.09 -16.23 3.06
CA LEU A 104 11.81 -17.44 2.66
C LEU A 104 13.32 -17.17 2.57
N ASN A 105 14.13 -18.21 2.77
CA ASN A 105 15.59 -18.12 2.60
C ASN A 105 16.06 -18.52 1.20
N VAL A 106 15.17 -19.06 0.36
CA VAL A 106 15.44 -19.47 -1.02
C VAL A 106 14.36 -18.92 -1.93
N SER A 107 14.73 -18.61 -3.17
CA SER A 107 13.78 -18.17 -4.18
C SER A 107 12.87 -19.32 -4.56
N MET A 108 11.58 -19.06 -4.59
CA MET A 108 10.62 -20.01 -5.14
C MET A 108 10.66 -20.03 -6.67
N LEU A 109 11.06 -18.93 -7.31
CA LEU A 109 11.15 -18.84 -8.76
C LEU A 109 12.34 -19.60 -9.32
N ASP A 110 13.49 -19.49 -8.66
CA ASP A 110 14.75 -20.08 -9.12
C ASP A 110 14.99 -21.49 -8.55
N GLU A 111 14.58 -21.77 -7.30
CA GLU A 111 14.83 -23.04 -6.59
C GLU A 111 13.56 -23.68 -5.98
N PRO A 112 12.55 -24.06 -6.79
CA PRO A 112 11.23 -24.49 -6.31
C PRO A 112 11.21 -25.82 -5.54
N ASP A 113 12.25 -26.65 -5.63
CA ASP A 113 12.31 -28.03 -5.13
C ASP A 113 13.25 -28.23 -3.92
N SER A 114 13.55 -27.16 -3.17
CA SER A 114 14.39 -27.25 -1.96
C SER A 114 13.89 -28.31 -0.95
N GLU A 115 14.77 -29.23 -0.56
CA GLU A 115 14.41 -30.42 0.23
C GLU A 115 14.26 -30.18 1.75
N GLY A 116 14.74 -29.03 2.26
CA GLY A 116 14.71 -28.69 3.69
C GLY A 116 13.73 -27.56 4.05
N PRO A 117 13.36 -27.40 5.33
CA PRO A 117 12.50 -26.29 5.77
C PRO A 117 13.24 -24.96 5.65
N HIS A 118 12.69 -24.03 4.87
CA HIS A 118 13.33 -22.74 4.52
C HIS A 118 12.34 -21.56 4.59
N ILE A 119 11.13 -21.82 5.10
CA ILE A 119 10.03 -20.87 5.20
C ILE A 119 9.85 -20.45 6.66
N TYR A 120 10.03 -19.16 6.91
CA TYR A 120 9.66 -18.49 8.15
C TYR A 120 8.33 -17.78 7.90
N CYS A 121 7.23 -18.35 8.40
CA CYS A 121 5.92 -17.70 8.24
C CYS A 121 5.74 -16.69 9.39
N THR A 122 6.25 -15.48 9.21
CA THR A 122 5.73 -14.33 9.95
C THR A 122 4.79 -13.60 9.01
N PRO A 123 3.52 -13.40 9.37
CA PRO A 123 2.64 -12.62 8.52
C PRO A 123 3.13 -11.17 8.49
N PHE A 124 3.60 -10.74 7.32
CA PHE A 124 4.00 -9.36 7.06
C PHE A 124 2.76 -8.48 6.89
N VAL A 125 1.70 -9.05 6.31
CA VAL A 125 0.39 -8.43 6.09
C VAL A 125 -0.70 -9.49 6.35
N ASP A 126 -1.19 -9.56 7.59
CA ASP A 126 -2.00 -10.69 8.08
C ASP A 126 -3.49 -10.61 7.74
N THR A 127 -3.94 -9.49 7.16
CA THR A 127 -5.34 -9.25 6.86
C THR A 127 -5.62 -9.46 5.38
N VAL A 128 -6.50 -10.43 5.09
CA VAL A 128 -7.09 -10.61 3.77
C VAL A 128 -8.01 -9.40 3.51
N PRO A 129 -7.78 -8.61 2.45
CA PRO A 129 -8.66 -7.51 2.12
C PRO A 129 -10.07 -8.04 1.89
N SER A 130 -11.08 -7.27 2.31
CA SER A 130 -12.48 -7.64 2.11
C SER A 130 -12.81 -7.78 0.61
N HIS A 131 -12.05 -7.11 -0.26
CA HIS A 131 -12.19 -7.17 -1.70
C HIS A 131 -10.81 -7.14 -2.37
N TYR A 132 -10.51 -8.15 -3.18
CA TYR A 132 -9.39 -8.10 -4.12
C TYR A 132 -9.88 -7.48 -5.43
N GLN A 133 -9.17 -6.44 -5.89
CA GLN A 133 -9.34 -5.94 -7.25
C GLN A 133 -8.26 -6.58 -8.13
N ASN A 134 -8.63 -6.97 -9.35
CA ASN A 134 -7.65 -7.42 -10.35
C ASN A 134 -6.88 -6.20 -10.84
N ILE A 135 -5.80 -5.89 -10.13
CA ILE A 135 -4.90 -4.78 -10.45
C ILE A 135 -3.68 -5.33 -11.18
N THR A 136 -3.32 -4.67 -12.27
CA THR A 136 -2.05 -4.90 -12.96
C THR A 136 -1.13 -3.72 -12.69
N LEU A 137 0.04 -3.97 -12.10
CA LEU A 137 1.09 -2.96 -11.92
C LEU A 137 1.80 -2.73 -13.25
N THR A 138 1.65 -1.54 -13.81
CA THR A 138 2.25 -1.19 -15.11
C THR A 138 3.73 -0.81 -14.97
N ALA A 139 4.45 -0.74 -16.10
CA ALA A 139 5.83 -0.23 -16.12
C ALA A 139 5.91 1.25 -15.68
N GLU A 140 4.88 2.05 -15.94
CA GLU A 140 4.78 3.43 -15.46
C GLU A 140 4.66 3.48 -13.94
N ASP A 141 3.82 2.62 -13.35
CA ASP A 141 3.67 2.52 -11.91
C ASP A 141 4.97 2.07 -11.23
N ALA A 142 5.66 1.10 -11.83
CA ALA A 142 6.97 0.65 -11.37
C ALA A 142 8.01 1.78 -11.39
N ALA A 143 8.06 2.56 -12.48
CA ALA A 143 8.95 3.71 -12.59
C ALA A 143 8.62 4.78 -11.53
N TRP A 144 7.32 5.07 -11.32
CA TRP A 144 6.87 6.00 -10.29
C TRP A 144 7.26 5.52 -8.89
N ILE A 145 7.04 4.24 -8.56
CA ILE A 145 7.42 3.67 -7.27
C ILE A 145 8.92 3.81 -7.08
N LYS A 146 9.73 3.37 -8.05
CA LYS A 146 11.20 3.45 -7.99
C LYS A 146 11.69 4.88 -7.75
N ALA A 147 11.15 5.86 -8.48
CA ALA A 147 11.52 7.26 -8.33
C ALA A 147 11.20 7.84 -6.93
N ASN A 148 10.21 7.25 -6.24
CA ASN A 148 9.66 7.80 -5.00
C ASN A 148 10.02 7.01 -3.72
N MET A 149 10.75 5.89 -3.85
CA MET A 149 11.15 5.04 -2.72
C MET A 149 11.88 5.81 -1.60
N ALA A 150 12.80 6.71 -1.98
CA ALA A 150 13.56 7.51 -1.01
C ALA A 150 12.65 8.45 -0.19
N THR A 151 11.68 9.09 -0.85
CA THR A 151 10.68 9.93 -0.16
C THR A 151 9.80 9.08 0.75
N GLY A 152 9.32 7.93 0.26
CA GLY A 152 8.52 7.00 1.06
C GLY A 152 9.24 6.55 2.34
N LEU A 153 10.51 6.14 2.23
CA LEU A 153 11.36 5.77 3.37
C LEU A 153 11.59 6.90 4.36
N ARG A 154 11.67 8.15 3.89
CA ARG A 154 11.74 9.32 4.78
C ARG A 154 10.42 9.50 5.53
N PHE A 155 9.30 9.42 4.81
CA PHE A 155 7.97 9.66 5.36
C PHE A 155 7.52 8.61 6.36
N THR A 156 8.04 7.38 6.34
CA THR A 156 7.70 6.38 7.37
C THR A 156 8.11 6.82 8.78
N LYS A 157 9.00 7.81 8.93
CA LYS A 157 9.38 8.38 10.23
C LYS A 157 8.41 9.45 10.73
N GLU A 158 7.46 9.86 9.89
CA GLU A 158 6.54 10.97 10.16
C GLU A 158 5.17 10.45 10.58
N ALA A 159 4.71 10.84 11.77
CA ALA A 159 3.43 10.37 12.33
C ALA A 159 2.22 10.68 11.43
N ILE A 160 2.27 11.81 10.72
CA ILE A 160 1.22 12.25 9.77
C ILE A 160 1.04 11.21 8.67
N PHE A 161 2.15 10.76 8.09
CA PHE A 161 2.14 9.77 7.02
C PHE A 161 1.73 8.40 7.55
N GLN A 162 2.27 7.99 8.70
CA GLN A 162 1.90 6.72 9.32
C GLN A 162 0.40 6.62 9.61
N ASN A 163 -0.21 7.68 10.16
CA ASN A 163 -1.64 7.71 10.42
C ASN A 163 -2.48 7.64 9.13
N ALA A 164 -2.11 8.41 8.11
CA ALA A 164 -2.80 8.41 6.83
C ALA A 164 -2.65 7.07 6.08
N MET A 165 -1.46 6.46 6.12
CA MET A 165 -1.22 5.14 5.57
C MET A 165 -1.96 4.05 6.32
N GLN A 166 -1.99 4.09 7.66
CA GLN A 166 -2.74 3.14 8.46
C GLN A 166 -4.22 3.19 8.11
N ALA A 167 -4.80 4.40 8.03
CA ALA A 167 -6.18 4.60 7.58
C ALA A 167 -6.44 3.97 6.20
N LEU A 168 -5.56 4.23 5.22
CA LEU A 168 -5.65 3.64 3.89
C LEU A 168 -5.52 2.11 3.93
N THR A 169 -4.61 1.56 4.73
CA THR A 169 -4.43 0.11 4.81
C THR A 169 -5.60 -0.60 5.49
N SER A 170 -6.11 -0.02 6.58
CA SER A 170 -7.25 -0.57 7.33
C SER A 170 -8.54 -0.49 6.52
N TYR A 171 -8.70 0.53 5.66
CA TYR A 171 -9.83 0.64 4.75
C TYR A 171 -10.09 -0.67 3.98
N HIS A 172 -9.04 -1.29 3.45
CA HIS A 172 -9.15 -2.52 2.65
C HIS A 172 -9.60 -3.73 3.46
N CYS A 173 -9.46 -3.69 4.78
CA CYS A 173 -9.74 -4.81 5.67
C CYS A 173 -11.12 -4.69 6.35
N VAL A 174 -11.83 -3.58 6.15
CA VAL A 174 -13.13 -3.33 6.77
C VAL A 174 -14.25 -3.59 5.76
N PRO A 175 -15.15 -4.56 6.02
CA PRO A 175 -16.20 -4.94 5.06
C PRO A 175 -17.38 -3.95 5.04
N TYR A 176 -17.49 -3.09 6.06
CA TYR A 176 -18.64 -2.20 6.22
C TYR A 176 -18.32 -0.79 5.70
N ALA A 177 -19.11 -0.32 4.72
CA ALA A 177 -18.87 0.95 4.03
C ALA A 177 -18.86 2.18 4.95
N ASN A 178 -19.67 2.16 6.02
CA ASN A 178 -19.70 3.20 7.03
C ASN A 178 -18.35 3.34 7.76
N ALA A 179 -17.79 2.22 8.23
CA ALA A 179 -16.52 2.22 8.94
C ALA A 179 -15.35 2.51 7.98
N ALA A 180 -15.40 1.99 6.75
CA ALA A 180 -14.43 2.32 5.70
C ALA A 180 -14.42 3.82 5.36
N LEU A 181 -15.59 4.46 5.24
CA LEU A 181 -15.71 5.90 5.05
C LEU A 181 -15.10 6.70 6.21
N LEU A 182 -15.35 6.28 7.46
CA LEU A 182 -14.79 6.93 8.64
C LEU A 182 -13.26 6.83 8.68
N LEU A 183 -12.70 5.67 8.32
CA LEU A 183 -11.25 5.48 8.21
C LEU A 183 -10.63 6.36 7.12
N ALA A 184 -11.23 6.41 5.92
CA ALA A 184 -10.69 7.26 4.85
C ALA A 184 -10.68 8.75 5.26
N TRP A 185 -11.71 9.23 5.94
CA TRP A 185 -11.75 10.59 6.46
C TRP A 185 -10.76 10.82 7.60
N SER A 186 -10.54 9.87 8.51
CA SER A 186 -9.53 10.04 9.56
C SER A 186 -8.11 10.17 8.98
N GLY A 187 -7.81 9.46 7.89
CA GLY A 187 -6.56 9.63 7.15
C GLY A 187 -6.41 11.03 6.53
N LEU A 188 -7.49 11.57 5.94
CA LEU A 188 -7.50 12.93 5.40
C LEU A 188 -7.34 13.99 6.50
N GLU A 189 -8.07 13.85 7.61
CA GLU A 189 -7.98 14.75 8.77
C GLU A 189 -6.56 14.75 9.35
N ALA A 190 -5.93 13.58 9.49
CA ALA A 190 -4.55 13.46 9.94
C ALA A 190 -3.56 14.16 9.00
N LEU A 191 -3.71 13.99 7.68
CA LEU A 191 -2.82 14.56 6.68
C LEU A 191 -2.85 16.10 6.65
N PHE A 192 -4.02 16.69 6.90
CA PHE A 192 -4.23 18.13 6.86
C PHE A 192 -4.22 18.81 8.24
N LYS A 193 -4.01 18.07 9.34
CA LYS A 193 -3.88 18.58 10.71
C LYS A 193 -4.97 19.61 11.09
N THR A 194 -6.24 19.26 10.86
CA THR A 194 -7.35 20.18 11.14
C THR A 194 -7.94 19.92 12.52
N ASP A 195 -7.87 20.90 13.42
CA ASP A 195 -8.09 20.65 14.85
C ASP A 195 -9.54 20.66 15.34
N THR A 196 -10.55 21.21 14.64
CA THR A 196 -11.98 21.01 15.03
C THR A 196 -12.98 21.77 14.17
N GLU A 197 -12.58 22.80 13.42
CA GLU A 197 -13.55 23.70 12.78
C GLU A 197 -13.44 23.82 11.26
N LEU A 198 -14.61 23.67 10.63
CA LEU A 198 -14.96 23.75 9.22
C LEU A 198 -14.51 22.55 8.36
N SER A 199 -15.37 21.54 8.32
CA SER A 199 -15.52 20.61 7.19
C SER A 199 -15.34 21.29 5.81
N PHE A 200 -15.84 22.52 5.69
CA PHE A 200 -15.62 23.40 4.55
C PHE A 200 -14.13 23.67 4.28
N ARG A 201 -13.34 24.07 5.29
CA ARG A 201 -11.91 24.35 5.15
C ARG A 201 -11.14 23.09 4.78
N LEU A 202 -11.42 21.96 5.42
CA LEU A 202 -10.79 20.69 5.07
C LEU A 202 -11.06 20.31 3.60
N CYS A 203 -12.32 20.36 3.18
CA CYS A 203 -12.70 20.10 1.78
C CYS A 203 -12.00 21.07 0.81
N LEU A 204 -11.90 22.36 1.18
CA LEU A 204 -11.24 23.38 0.38
C LEU A 204 -9.73 23.12 0.27
N TYR A 205 -9.07 22.78 1.38
CA TYR A 205 -7.64 22.46 1.39
C TYR A 205 -7.33 21.25 0.54
N ILE A 206 -8.12 20.19 0.64
CA ILE A 206 -7.95 19.00 -0.21
C ILE A 206 -8.14 19.35 -1.69
N ALA A 207 -9.19 20.11 -2.02
CA ALA A 207 -9.47 20.50 -3.40
C ALA A 207 -8.35 21.38 -3.99
N ASN A 208 -7.91 22.41 -3.26
CA ASN A 208 -6.76 23.26 -3.64
C ASN A 208 -5.46 22.49 -3.72
N PHE A 209 -5.29 21.48 -2.85
CA PHE A 209 -4.11 20.65 -2.88
C PHE A 209 -4.09 19.76 -4.12
N LEU A 210 -5.21 19.24 -4.60
CA LEU A 210 -5.22 18.26 -5.70
C LEU A 210 -5.45 18.87 -7.09
N LYS A 211 -6.21 19.96 -7.21
CA LYS A 211 -6.73 20.47 -8.49
C LYS A 211 -6.63 21.98 -8.58
N SER A 212 -6.74 22.50 -9.81
CA SER A 212 -6.86 23.93 -10.13
C SER A 212 -8.09 24.18 -11.02
N GLY A 213 -8.50 25.44 -11.18
CA GLY A 213 -9.56 25.82 -12.11
C GLY A 213 -10.94 25.21 -11.81
N SER A 214 -11.66 24.78 -12.85
CA SER A 214 -13.01 24.19 -12.76
C SER A 214 -13.03 22.86 -12.00
N ASP A 215 -11.99 22.03 -12.19
CA ASP A 215 -11.88 20.71 -11.58
C ASP A 215 -11.80 20.81 -10.04
N ARG A 216 -11.20 21.89 -9.54
CA ARG A 216 -11.18 22.19 -8.10
C ARG A 216 -12.59 22.37 -7.55
N SER A 217 -13.41 23.18 -8.20
CA SER A 217 -14.77 23.47 -7.73
C SER A 217 -15.64 22.21 -7.72
N GLU A 218 -15.52 21.36 -8.74
CA GLU A 218 -16.23 20.08 -8.78
C GLU A 218 -15.77 19.14 -7.66
N LEU A 219 -14.44 18.99 -7.48
CA LEU A 219 -13.88 18.16 -6.42
C LEU A 219 -14.32 18.67 -5.03
N PHE A 220 -14.32 19.97 -4.83
CA PHE A 220 -14.77 20.59 -3.59
C PHE A 220 -16.23 20.24 -3.24
N GLU A 221 -17.15 20.37 -4.20
CA GLU A 221 -18.55 20.02 -3.97
C GLU A 221 -18.76 18.51 -3.73
N ARG A 222 -17.97 17.65 -4.39
CA ARG A 222 -17.96 16.21 -4.11
C ARG A 222 -17.44 15.90 -2.71
N LEU A 223 -16.38 16.58 -2.26
CA LEU A 223 -15.85 16.44 -0.91
C LEU A 223 -16.85 16.87 0.16
N ARG A 224 -17.57 17.99 -0.05
CA ARG A 224 -18.63 18.43 0.87
C ARG A 224 -19.73 17.39 1.01
N ARG A 225 -20.17 16.80 -0.11
CA ARG A 225 -21.16 15.73 -0.09
C ARG A 225 -20.65 14.51 0.69
N SER A 226 -19.42 14.09 0.44
CA SER A 226 -18.79 12.98 1.19
C SER A 226 -18.69 13.28 2.69
N TYR A 227 -18.26 14.48 3.07
CA TYR A 227 -18.14 14.87 4.48
C TYR A 227 -19.51 14.88 5.17
N ASN A 228 -20.55 15.42 4.51
CA ASN A 228 -21.90 15.39 5.03
C ASN A 228 -22.39 13.95 5.28
N THR A 229 -22.09 13.03 4.35
CA THR A 229 -22.39 11.60 4.52
C THR A 229 -21.62 11.02 5.72
N ARG A 230 -20.32 11.31 5.86
CA ARG A 230 -19.51 10.89 7.02
C ARG A 230 -20.10 11.39 8.34
N SER A 231 -20.52 12.65 8.38
CA SER A 231 -21.16 13.25 9.56
C SER A 231 -22.44 12.51 9.94
N LYS A 232 -23.31 12.21 8.97
CA LYS A 232 -24.54 11.45 9.19
C LYS A 232 -24.27 10.03 9.69
N VAL A 233 -23.30 9.35 9.10
CA VAL A 233 -22.86 7.99 9.49
C VAL A 233 -22.36 7.96 10.93
N THR A 234 -21.61 8.98 11.37
CA THR A 234 -21.09 9.08 12.75
C THR A 234 -22.22 9.10 13.78
N HIS A 235 -23.38 9.64 13.42
CA HIS A 235 -24.57 9.70 14.27
C HIS A 235 -25.55 8.54 14.05
N GLY A 236 -25.14 7.49 13.33
CA GLY A 236 -25.98 6.30 13.07
C GLY A 236 -27.05 6.49 11.99
N SER A 237 -27.08 7.64 11.31
CA SER A 237 -27.97 7.89 10.17
C SER A 237 -27.26 7.56 8.85
N GLY A 238 -27.35 6.30 8.42
CA GLY A 238 -26.81 5.86 7.12
C GLY A 238 -27.78 6.13 5.96
N GLY A 239 -27.26 6.53 4.80
CA GLY A 239 -28.01 6.52 3.54
C GLY A 239 -28.16 5.09 2.98
N GLN A 240 -28.54 4.96 1.71
CA GLN A 240 -28.54 3.67 1.03
C GLN A 240 -27.12 3.08 0.97
N LEU A 241 -26.99 1.75 1.07
CA LEU A 241 -25.71 1.07 1.17
C LEU A 241 -24.81 1.30 -0.07
N THR A 242 -25.41 1.35 -1.26
CA THR A 242 -24.72 1.61 -2.54
C THR A 242 -24.07 2.99 -2.53
N ASP A 243 -24.82 4.02 -2.13
CA ASP A 243 -24.32 5.40 -2.05
C ASP A 243 -23.16 5.52 -1.05
N LEU A 244 -23.23 4.76 0.05
CA LEU A 244 -22.17 4.72 1.06
C LEU A 244 -20.89 4.06 0.54
N GLN A 245 -21.01 2.97 -0.22
CA GLN A 245 -19.86 2.31 -0.84
C GLN A 245 -19.18 3.23 -1.85
N GLU A 246 -19.95 3.87 -2.74
CA GLU A 246 -19.41 4.84 -3.71
C GLU A 246 -18.73 6.02 -3.01
N THR A 247 -19.35 6.54 -1.95
CA THR A 247 -18.78 7.64 -1.16
C THR A 247 -17.48 7.21 -0.46
N ALA A 248 -17.41 6.01 0.09
CA ALA A 248 -16.22 5.45 0.71
C ALA A 248 -15.08 5.27 -0.32
N HIS A 249 -15.41 4.72 -1.50
CA HIS A 249 -14.46 4.53 -2.60
C HIS A 249 -13.88 5.86 -3.08
N PHE A 250 -14.75 6.85 -3.33
CA PHE A 250 -14.35 8.19 -3.70
C PHE A 250 -13.41 8.82 -2.65
N THR A 251 -13.76 8.71 -1.36
CA THR A 251 -12.97 9.30 -0.28
C THR A 251 -11.60 8.64 -0.14
N ARG A 252 -11.53 7.31 -0.28
CA ARG A 252 -10.27 6.57 -0.35
C ARG A 252 -9.41 7.04 -1.53
N ASP A 253 -9.99 7.22 -2.71
CA ASP A 253 -9.24 7.64 -3.89
C ASP A 253 -8.72 9.08 -3.77
N VAL A 254 -9.45 9.95 -3.06
CA VAL A 254 -8.94 11.27 -2.67
C VAL A 254 -7.75 11.13 -1.72
N LEU A 255 -7.85 10.31 -0.65
CA LEU A 255 -6.75 10.09 0.29
C LEU A 255 -5.49 9.57 -0.42
N ARG A 256 -5.66 8.59 -1.32
CA ARG A 256 -4.57 8.07 -2.17
C ARG A 256 -3.95 9.17 -3.03
N SER A 257 -4.78 10.00 -3.66
CA SER A 257 -4.32 11.12 -4.49
C SER A 257 -3.53 12.14 -3.67
N CYS A 258 -3.96 12.44 -2.44
CA CYS A 258 -3.23 13.33 -1.54
C CYS A 258 -1.89 12.72 -1.13
N LEU A 259 -1.85 11.45 -0.76
CA LEU A 259 -0.61 10.75 -0.42
C LEU A 259 0.35 10.71 -1.60
N ALA A 260 -0.12 10.38 -2.80
CA ALA A 260 0.67 10.40 -4.03
C ALA A 260 1.30 11.78 -4.26
N LYS A 261 0.50 12.85 -4.15
CA LYS A 261 1.01 14.21 -4.32
C LYS A 261 2.01 14.62 -3.23
N CYS A 262 1.82 14.19 -1.98
CA CYS A 262 2.81 14.43 -0.92
C CYS A 262 4.16 13.75 -1.22
N ILE A 263 4.10 12.51 -1.74
CA ILE A 263 5.27 11.75 -2.14
C ILE A 263 5.99 12.45 -3.31
N GLU A 264 5.25 12.89 -4.33
CA GLU A 264 5.80 13.61 -5.49
C GLU A 264 6.41 14.97 -5.11
N LEU A 265 5.78 15.71 -4.20
CA LEU A 265 6.29 17.00 -3.72
C LEU A 265 7.43 16.86 -2.69
N GLY A 266 7.56 15.69 -2.06
CA GLY A 266 8.54 15.46 -0.99
C GLY A 266 8.20 16.12 0.35
N HIS A 267 7.02 16.73 0.50
CA HIS A 267 6.53 17.33 1.75
C HIS A 267 5.01 17.14 1.92
N PHE A 268 4.51 17.34 3.15
CA PHE A 268 3.08 17.28 3.48
C PHE A 268 2.35 18.58 3.11
N PRO A 269 1.00 18.59 3.06
CA PRO A 269 0.23 19.80 2.82
C PRO A 269 0.46 20.80 3.95
N GLU A 270 0.51 22.08 3.59
CA GLU A 270 0.54 23.19 4.55
C GLU A 270 -0.79 23.95 4.44
N PRO A 271 -1.81 23.63 5.27
CA PRO A 271 -3.16 24.15 5.14
C PRO A 271 -3.25 25.68 5.00
N LYS A 272 -2.40 26.42 5.72
CA LYS A 272 -2.35 27.88 5.67
C LYS A 272 -1.97 28.43 4.29
N LYS A 273 -1.11 27.73 3.54
CA LYS A 273 -0.71 28.12 2.18
C LYS A 273 -1.77 27.79 1.13
N LEU A 274 -2.68 26.87 1.45
CA LEU A 274 -3.73 26.41 0.56
C LEU A 274 -4.99 27.29 0.58
N ILE A 275 -5.06 28.32 1.42
CA ILE A 275 -6.21 29.24 1.46
C ILE A 275 -6.27 30.13 0.21
N PHE A 276 -5.11 30.46 -0.37
CA PHE A 276 -4.95 31.41 -1.48
C PHE A 276 -4.34 30.78 -2.74
N ALA A 277 -4.48 29.46 -2.91
CA ALA A 277 -4.01 28.81 -4.13
C ALA A 277 -4.89 29.24 -5.31
N ASP A 278 -4.29 29.77 -6.37
CA ASP A 278 -4.98 30.23 -7.59
C ASP A 278 -5.69 29.09 -8.33
#